data_AF-A0A673AFM3-F1
#
_entry.id   AF-A0A673AFM3-F1
#
_cell.length_a   1.000
_cell.length_b   1.000
_cell.length_c   1.000
_cell.angle_alpha   90.00
_cell.angle_beta   90.00
_cell.angle_gamma   90.00
#
_symmetry.space_group_name_H-M   'P 1'
#
loop_
_entity.id
_entity.type
_entity.pdbx_description
1 polymer ?
#
loop_
_entity_poly.entity_id
_entity_poly.type
_entity_poly.pdbx_seq_one_letter_code
_entity_poly.pdbx_strand_id
1 'polypeptide(L)'
;MSRSSIVALENIMDLAILSTLASSQREKKEIQEQLNILKKRFIAHAAQLKVPVNKQKELECSSHRHQDETKKFEAGKKALSSLEENLKSVLILLEKTEEETVTLEERCRTLRDQLEGQEEEAKEMFQIAEQAVLNLPPLLPPKGETTLESRMKNIIPAADSETMARKLGEILQNAKAIQDAQELLLQAHKHADQLFKP
;
A
#
# COMPACT_ATOMS: atom_id res chain seq x y z
N MET A 1 53.00 11.60 -53.24
CA MET A 1 51.53 11.74 -53.24
C MET A 1 50.88 10.38 -53.48
N SER A 2 49.69 10.09 -52.95
CA SER A 2 48.93 8.88 -53.33
C SER A 2 48.31 9.05 -54.72
N ARG A 3 48.04 7.94 -55.43
CA ARG A 3 47.41 7.98 -56.76
C ARG A 3 46.06 8.69 -56.74
N SER A 4 45.28 8.49 -55.68
CA SER A 4 43.98 9.15 -55.50
C SER A 4 44.09 10.67 -55.32
N SER A 5 45.12 11.16 -54.62
CA SER A 5 45.36 12.61 -54.48
C SER A 5 45.79 13.25 -55.80
N ILE A 6 46.56 12.54 -56.63
CA ILE A 6 46.95 13.02 -57.96
C ILE A 6 45.72 13.16 -58.85
N VAL A 7 44.83 12.18 -58.85
CA VAL A 7 43.56 12.23 -59.61
C VAL A 7 42.66 13.36 -59.11
N ALA A 8 42.55 13.56 -57.80
CA ALA A 8 41.77 14.67 -57.24
C ALA A 8 42.32 16.04 -57.66
N LEU A 9 43.63 16.21 -57.61
CA LEU A 9 44.30 17.42 -58.07
C LEU A 9 44.12 17.64 -59.57
N GLU A 10 44.19 16.58 -60.37
CA GLU A 10 43.95 16.61 -61.80
C GLU A 10 42.54 17.12 -62.13
N ASN A 11 41.52 16.58 -61.44
CA ASN A 11 40.13 17.00 -61.59
C ASN A 11 39.91 18.47 -61.20
N ILE A 12 40.56 18.95 -60.13
CA ILE A 12 40.49 20.36 -59.72
C ILE A 12 41.08 21.27 -60.79
N MET A 13 42.23 20.90 -61.37
CA MET A 13 42.85 21.66 -62.45
C MET A 13 42.00 21.65 -63.72
N ASP A 14 41.41 20.52 -64.09
CA ASP A 14 40.49 20.44 -65.23
C ASP A 14 39.29 21.37 -65.05
N LEU A 15 38.70 21.39 -63.85
CA LEU A 15 37.59 22.30 -63.54
C LEU A 15 38.02 23.77 -63.61
N ALA A 16 39.22 24.10 -63.12
CA ALA A 16 39.76 25.45 -63.22
C ALA A 16 40.05 25.87 -64.67
N ILE A 17 40.55 24.95 -65.51
CA ILE A 17 40.74 25.18 -66.94
C ILE A 17 39.40 25.41 -67.63
N LEU A 18 38.38 24.61 -67.34
CA LEU A 18 37.04 24.80 -67.89
C LEU A 18 36.44 26.15 -67.47
N SER A 19 36.58 26.54 -66.21
CA SER A 19 36.08 27.82 -65.68
C SER A 19 36.78 29.03 -66.32
N THR A 20 38.11 28.95 -66.52
CA THR A 20 38.89 30.01 -67.18
C THR A 20 38.57 30.12 -68.67
N LEU A 21 38.36 28.99 -69.35
CA LEU A 21 37.92 28.98 -70.76
C LEU A 21 36.49 29.48 -70.94
N ALA A 22 35.60 29.23 -69.98
CA ALA A 22 34.25 29.77 -69.98
C ALA A 22 34.24 31.31 -69.84
N SER A 23 35.20 31.86 -69.09
CA SER A 23 35.30 33.29 -68.79
C SER A 23 36.12 34.10 -69.82
N SER A 24 36.82 33.45 -70.75
CA SER A 24 37.67 34.11 -71.75
C SER A 24 36.93 34.44 -73.05
N GLN A 25 37.10 35.67 -73.54
CA GLN A 25 36.61 36.14 -74.85
C GLN A 25 37.63 35.95 -76.00
N ARG A 26 38.86 35.52 -75.69
CA ARG A 26 39.98 35.32 -76.64
C ARG A 26 39.98 33.92 -77.26
N GLU A 27 40.92 33.65 -78.17
CA GLU A 27 41.13 32.34 -78.82
C GLU A 27 41.25 31.20 -77.80
N LYS A 28 40.14 30.50 -77.58
CA LYS A 28 40.00 29.48 -76.52
C LYS A 28 40.93 28.28 -76.72
N LYS A 29 41.28 27.96 -77.98
CA LYS A 29 42.14 26.82 -78.32
C LYS A 29 43.59 27.02 -77.85
N GLU A 30 44.17 28.18 -78.12
CA GLU A 30 45.56 28.46 -77.73
C GLU A 30 45.71 28.55 -76.20
N ILE A 31 44.74 29.19 -75.53
CA ILE A 31 44.70 29.27 -74.07
C ILE A 31 44.56 27.87 -73.46
N GLN A 32 43.71 27.01 -74.03
CA GLN A 32 43.54 25.63 -73.56
C GLN A 32 44.81 24.79 -73.73
N GLU A 33 45.50 24.92 -74.86
CA GLU A 33 46.78 24.24 -75.13
C GLU A 33 47.82 24.59 -74.07
N GLN A 34 48.01 25.89 -73.80
CA GLN A 34 48.97 26.38 -72.82
C GLN A 34 48.63 25.93 -71.39
N LEU A 35 47.35 26.00 -71.02
CA LEU A 35 46.90 25.54 -69.71
C LEU A 35 47.05 24.03 -69.52
N ASN A 36 46.84 23.24 -70.58
CA ASN A 36 47.05 21.80 -70.55
C ASN A 36 48.54 21.42 -70.41
N ILE A 37 49.44 22.17 -71.05
CA ILE A 37 50.89 21.99 -70.86
C ILE A 37 51.28 22.30 -69.40
N LEU A 38 50.74 23.39 -68.84
CA LEU A 38 50.98 23.77 -67.46
C LEU A 38 50.44 22.72 -66.48
N LYS A 39 49.22 22.21 -66.72
CA LYS A 39 48.60 21.11 -65.98
C LYS A 39 49.52 19.89 -65.96
N LYS A 40 49.93 19.38 -67.13
CA LYS A 40 50.79 18.19 -67.24
C LYS A 40 52.11 18.38 -66.49
N ARG A 41 52.76 19.54 -66.63
CA ARG A 41 54.01 19.86 -65.94
C ARG A 41 53.83 19.91 -64.43
N PHE A 42 52.77 20.56 -63.96
CA PHE A 42 52.47 20.67 -62.54
C PHE A 42 52.17 19.32 -61.90
N ILE A 43 51.35 18.49 -62.56
CA ILE A 43 51.04 17.12 -62.09
C ILE A 43 52.30 16.26 -62.03
N ALA A 44 53.16 16.33 -63.05
CA ALA A 44 54.44 15.61 -63.05
C ALA A 44 55.33 16.02 -61.87
N HIS A 45 55.38 17.32 -61.55
CA HIS A 45 56.16 17.81 -60.41
C HIS A 45 55.52 17.40 -59.07
N ALA A 46 54.20 17.51 -58.95
CA ALA A 46 53.47 17.10 -57.74
C ALA A 46 53.60 15.59 -57.46
N ALA A 47 53.68 14.75 -58.50
CA ALA A 47 53.92 13.32 -58.35
C ALA A 47 55.30 12.99 -57.75
N GLN A 48 56.31 13.83 -58.00
CA GLN A 48 57.66 13.68 -57.47
C GLN A 48 57.79 14.15 -56.02
N LEU A 49 56.81 14.93 -55.52
CA LEU A 49 56.80 15.36 -54.13
C LEU A 49 56.51 14.16 -53.20
N LYS A 50 57.55 13.78 -52.44
CA LYS A 50 57.43 12.83 -51.35
C LYS A 50 56.74 13.52 -50.18
N VAL A 51 55.57 13.02 -49.81
CA VAL A 51 54.88 13.46 -48.60
C VAL A 51 55.65 12.87 -47.40
N PRO A 52 56.02 13.67 -46.40
CA PRO A 52 56.67 13.14 -45.20
C PRO A 52 55.78 12.08 -44.53
N VAL A 53 56.34 10.89 -44.27
CA VAL A 53 55.63 9.72 -43.72
C VAL A 53 54.86 10.06 -42.43
N ASN A 54 55.38 10.98 -41.63
CA ASN A 54 54.76 11.43 -40.39
C ASN A 54 53.38 12.07 -40.60
N LYS A 55 53.20 12.88 -41.66
CA LYS A 55 51.93 13.53 -41.97
C LYS A 55 50.88 12.55 -42.51
N GLN A 56 51.32 11.47 -43.14
CA GLN A 56 50.42 10.44 -43.66
C GLN A 56 49.84 9.58 -42.53
N LYS A 57 50.66 9.19 -41.56
CA LYS A 57 50.21 8.50 -40.34
C LYS A 57 49.19 9.34 -39.56
N GLU A 58 49.44 10.65 -39.44
CA GLU A 58 48.53 11.56 -38.74
C GLU A 58 47.14 11.65 -39.41
N LEU A 59 47.11 11.65 -40.74
CA LEU A 59 45.86 11.65 -41.51
C LEU A 59 45.09 10.33 -41.35
N GLU A 60 45.78 9.19 -41.42
CA GLU A 60 45.18 7.88 -41.14
C GLU A 60 44.62 7.82 -39.71
N CYS A 61 45.38 8.29 -38.71
CA CYS A 61 44.90 8.40 -37.33
C CYS A 61 43.68 9.32 -37.20
N SER A 62 43.60 10.42 -37.93
CA SER A 62 42.42 11.30 -37.93
C SER A 62 41.17 10.63 -38.51
N SER A 63 41.31 9.87 -39.60
CA SER A 63 40.19 9.15 -40.21
C SER A 63 39.64 8.06 -39.30
N HIS A 64 40.51 7.30 -38.62
CA HIS A 64 40.08 6.28 -37.66
C HIS A 64 39.38 6.91 -36.45
N ARG A 65 39.94 7.99 -35.91
CA ARG A 65 39.31 8.75 -34.81
C ARG A 65 37.91 9.25 -35.18
N HIS A 66 37.74 9.80 -36.37
CA HIS A 66 36.44 10.28 -36.84
C HIS A 66 35.42 9.13 -36.96
N GLN A 67 35.84 7.97 -37.47
CA GLN A 67 34.96 6.80 -37.57
C GLN A 67 34.55 6.29 -36.18
N ASP A 68 35.48 6.25 -35.23
CA ASP A 68 35.19 5.81 -33.86
C ASP A 68 34.30 6.82 -33.11
N GLU A 69 34.51 8.12 -33.29
CA GLU A 69 33.62 9.17 -32.79
C GLU A 69 32.21 9.03 -33.37
N THR A 70 32.09 8.77 -34.67
CA THR A 70 30.80 8.56 -35.32
C THR A 70 30.08 7.34 -34.74
N LYS A 71 30.78 6.21 -34.53
CA LYS A 71 30.20 5.02 -33.89
C LYS A 71 29.73 5.31 -32.47
N LYS A 72 30.53 6.03 -31.68
CA LYS A 72 30.17 6.44 -30.31
C LYS A 72 28.96 7.36 -30.31
N PHE A 73 28.90 8.32 -31.23
CA PHE A 73 27.76 9.22 -31.39
C PHE A 73 26.47 8.46 -31.70
N GLU A 74 26.50 7.55 -32.67
CA GLU A 74 25.33 6.72 -33.02
C GLU A 74 24.90 5.81 -31.88
N ALA A 75 25.85 5.19 -31.15
CA ALA A 75 25.55 4.40 -29.96
C ALA A 75 24.92 5.27 -28.85
N GLY A 76 25.47 6.47 -28.61
CA GLY A 76 24.94 7.43 -27.65
C GLY A 76 23.54 7.91 -28.01
N LYS A 77 23.28 8.18 -29.28
CA LYS A 77 21.95 8.57 -29.79
C LYS A 77 20.91 7.47 -29.53
N LYS A 78 21.26 6.21 -29.77
CA LYS A 78 20.38 5.07 -29.47
C LYS A 78 20.13 4.92 -27.97
N ALA A 79 21.17 5.04 -27.15
CA ALA A 79 21.04 4.99 -25.70
C ALA A 79 20.15 6.13 -25.16
N LEU A 80 20.30 7.34 -25.69
CA LEU A 80 19.47 8.49 -25.33
C LEU A 80 18.00 8.27 -25.71
N SER A 81 17.73 7.80 -26.93
CA SER A 81 16.37 7.47 -27.38
C SER A 81 15.71 6.43 -26.46
N SER A 82 16.44 5.39 -26.07
CA SER A 82 15.93 4.38 -25.13
C SER A 82 15.68 4.97 -23.73
N LEU A 83 16.53 5.87 -23.26
CA LEU A 83 16.33 6.55 -21.98
C LEU A 83 15.09 7.45 -22.00
N GLU A 84 14.85 8.17 -23.09
CA GLU A 84 13.64 8.98 -23.27
C GLU A 84 12.35 8.14 -23.26
N GLU A 85 12.35 6.98 -23.90
CA GLU A 85 11.22 6.04 -23.87
C GLU A 85 10.97 5.48 -22.47
N ASN A 86 12.04 5.13 -21.75
CA ASN A 86 11.94 4.68 -20.37
C ASN A 86 11.40 5.78 -19.45
N LEU A 87 11.88 7.02 -19.61
CA LEU A 87 11.38 8.17 -18.84
C LEU A 87 9.89 8.41 -19.08
N LYS A 88 9.43 8.36 -20.35
CA LYS A 88 7.99 8.46 -20.67
C LYS A 88 7.18 7.35 -20.00
N SER A 89 7.70 6.12 -20.03
CA SER A 89 7.04 4.97 -19.40
C SER A 89 6.94 5.13 -17.88
N VAL A 90 8.01 5.59 -17.23
CA VAL A 90 8.03 5.88 -15.79
C VAL A 90 7.07 7.01 -15.44
N LEU A 91 6.99 8.06 -16.28
CA LEU A 91 6.07 9.17 -16.06
C LEU A 91 4.61 8.70 -16.09
N ILE A 92 4.23 7.89 -17.09
CA ILE A 92 2.88 7.32 -17.19
C ILE A 92 2.57 6.44 -15.98
N LEU A 93 3.53 5.60 -15.55
CA LEU A 93 3.37 4.78 -14.35
C LEU A 93 3.19 5.64 -13.10
N LEU A 94 3.97 6.72 -12.96
CA LEU A 94 3.90 7.63 -11.82
C LEU A 94 2.55 8.36 -11.77
N GLU A 95 2.08 8.86 -12.91
CA GLU A 95 0.77 9.52 -13.03
C GLU A 95 -0.36 8.56 -12.64
N LYS A 96 -0.33 7.32 -13.13
CA LYS A 96 -1.29 6.30 -12.73
C LYS A 96 -1.23 6.00 -11.23
N THR A 97 -0.03 5.86 -10.66
CA THR A 97 0.09 5.61 -9.21
C THR A 97 -0.40 6.78 -8.39
N GLU A 98 -0.22 8.02 -8.86
CA GLU A 98 -0.73 9.21 -8.20
C GLU A 98 -2.26 9.22 -8.19
N GLU A 99 -2.90 8.91 -9.32
CA GLU A 99 -4.36 8.75 -9.41
C GLU A 99 -4.88 7.68 -8.45
N GLU A 100 -4.20 6.53 -8.38
CA GLU A 100 -4.55 5.44 -7.47
C GLU A 100 -4.40 5.88 -5.99
N THR A 101 -3.34 6.62 -5.65
CA THR A 101 -3.15 7.13 -4.28
C THR A 101 -4.20 8.15 -3.88
N VAL A 102 -4.56 9.08 -4.77
CA VAL A 102 -5.61 10.07 -4.51
C VAL A 102 -6.96 9.38 -4.31
N THR A 103 -7.29 8.40 -5.17
CA THR A 103 -8.52 7.62 -5.06
C THR A 103 -8.59 6.84 -3.74
N LEU A 104 -7.47 6.24 -3.34
CA LEU A 104 -7.38 5.50 -2.07
C LEU A 104 -7.52 6.44 -0.87
N GLU A 105 -6.90 7.62 -0.92
CA GLU A 105 -7.01 8.62 0.13
C GLU A 105 -8.45 9.10 0.31
N GLU A 106 -9.16 9.38 -0.80
CA GLU A 106 -10.58 9.75 -0.78
C GLU A 106 -11.46 8.64 -0.19
N ARG A 107 -11.17 7.39 -0.54
CA ARG A 107 -11.86 6.22 0.05
C ARG A 107 -11.59 6.10 1.55
N CYS A 108 -10.35 6.30 1.98
CA CYS A 108 -9.98 6.28 3.39
C CYS A 108 -10.67 7.41 4.18
N ARG A 109 -10.79 8.61 3.58
CA ARG A 109 -11.53 9.73 4.16
C ARG A 109 -13.01 9.38 4.33
N THR A 110 -13.64 8.89 3.27
CA THR A 110 -15.06 8.48 3.31
C THR A 110 -15.32 7.41 4.38
N LEU A 111 -14.44 6.41 4.49
CA LEU A 111 -14.57 5.37 5.52
C LEU A 111 -14.40 5.92 6.94
N ARG A 112 -13.52 6.91 7.12
CA ARG A 112 -13.33 7.57 8.41
C ARG A 112 -14.58 8.36 8.80
N ASP A 113 -15.16 9.10 7.87
CA ASP A 113 -16.39 9.87 8.11
C ASP A 113 -17.57 8.94 8.45
N GLN A 114 -17.68 7.80 7.75
CA GLN A 114 -18.68 6.77 8.06
C GLN A 114 -18.48 6.16 9.44
N LEU A 115 -17.24 5.86 9.82
CA LEU A 115 -16.92 5.30 11.12
C LEU A 115 -17.24 6.30 12.25
N GLU A 116 -16.89 7.56 12.08
CA GLU A 116 -17.21 8.64 13.03
C GLU A 116 -18.73 8.79 13.19
N GLY A 117 -19.48 8.78 12.08
CA GLY A 117 -20.94 8.81 12.12
C GLY A 117 -21.56 7.61 12.86
N GLN A 118 -21.06 6.40 12.62
CA GLN A 118 -21.51 5.20 13.33
C GLN A 118 -21.12 5.21 14.82
N GLU A 119 -19.96 5.77 15.17
CA GLU A 119 -19.54 5.92 16.55
C GLU A 119 -20.48 6.87 17.31
N GLU A 120 -20.87 7.99 16.70
CA GLU A 120 -21.81 8.93 17.34
C GLU A 120 -23.21 8.35 17.45
N GLU A 121 -23.72 7.66 16.42
CA GLU A 121 -25.00 6.96 16.50
C GLU A 121 -24.99 5.90 17.62
N ALA A 122 -23.89 5.14 17.76
CA ALA A 122 -23.73 4.19 18.85
C ALA A 122 -23.73 4.88 20.22
N LYS A 123 -23.00 5.99 20.38
CA LYS A 123 -22.99 6.77 21.63
C LYS A 123 -24.37 7.31 21.98
N GLU A 124 -25.12 7.82 21.01
CA GLU A 124 -26.50 8.27 21.21
C GLU A 124 -27.40 7.12 21.66
N MET A 125 -27.31 5.96 21.02
CA MET A 125 -28.06 4.77 21.42
C MET A 125 -27.71 4.33 22.85
N PHE A 126 -26.44 4.35 23.24
CA PHE A 126 -26.04 4.03 24.61
C PHE A 126 -26.56 5.05 25.63
N GLN A 127 -26.53 6.35 25.32
CA GLN A 127 -27.10 7.39 26.20
C GLN A 127 -28.62 7.24 26.35
N ILE A 128 -29.34 6.96 25.26
CA ILE A 128 -30.77 6.68 25.30
C ILE A 128 -31.03 5.40 26.09
N ALA A 129 -30.24 4.35 25.88
CA ALA A 129 -30.36 3.10 26.61
C ALA A 129 -30.12 3.31 28.11
N GLU A 130 -29.11 4.07 28.52
CA GLU A 130 -28.86 4.44 29.92
C GLU A 130 -30.03 5.23 30.53
N GLN A 131 -30.61 6.18 29.79
CA GLN A 131 -31.82 6.90 30.21
C GLN A 131 -33.07 6.01 30.24
N ALA A 132 -33.10 4.98 29.39
CA ALA A 132 -34.16 4.00 29.28
C ALA A 132 -33.95 2.76 30.16
N VAL A 133 -32.81 2.64 30.88
CA VAL A 133 -32.60 1.67 31.95
C VAL A 133 -33.63 2.03 33.02
N LEU A 134 -34.80 1.41 32.86
CA LEU A 134 -35.87 1.26 33.81
C LEU A 134 -35.87 2.37 34.85
N ASN A 135 -36.62 3.45 34.56
CA ASN A 135 -37.20 4.33 35.58
C ASN A 135 -38.14 3.49 36.47
N LEU A 136 -37.58 2.50 37.17
CA LEU A 136 -38.22 1.84 38.28
C LEU A 136 -38.35 2.92 39.34
N PRO A 137 -39.57 3.16 39.84
CA PRO A 137 -39.74 4.01 41.01
C PRO A 137 -38.70 3.59 42.04
N PRO A 138 -37.98 4.54 42.67
CA PRO A 138 -37.07 4.19 43.75
C PRO A 138 -37.87 3.32 44.72
N LEU A 139 -37.47 2.05 44.88
CA LEU A 139 -38.00 1.25 45.96
C LEU A 139 -37.60 2.01 47.22
N LEU A 140 -38.58 2.72 47.78
CA LEU A 140 -38.44 3.44 49.03
C LEU A 140 -37.77 2.44 49.98
N PRO A 141 -36.59 2.76 50.55
CA PRO A 141 -36.03 1.91 51.58
C PRO A 141 -37.14 1.77 52.64
N PRO A 142 -37.49 0.54 53.08
CA PRO A 142 -38.56 0.36 54.02
C PRO A 142 -38.15 1.06 55.32
N LYS A 143 -38.61 2.30 55.48
CA LYS A 143 -38.52 3.02 56.74
C LYS A 143 -39.49 2.32 57.69
N GLY A 144 -38.98 1.29 58.34
CA GLY A 144 -39.71 0.52 59.34
C GLY A 144 -40.10 -0.87 58.87
N GLU A 145 -39.14 -1.71 58.50
CA GLU A 145 -39.33 -3.16 58.66
C GLU A 145 -39.38 -3.48 60.16
N THR A 146 -40.57 -3.36 60.74
CA THR A 146 -40.95 -4.18 61.88
C THR A 146 -40.92 -5.62 61.37
N THR A 147 -39.87 -6.37 61.71
CA THR A 147 -39.72 -7.80 61.38
C THR A 147 -41.04 -8.52 61.60
N LEU A 148 -41.41 -9.45 60.71
CA LEU A 148 -42.65 -10.25 60.79
C LEU A 148 -42.92 -10.74 62.22
N GLU A 149 -41.85 -11.11 62.92
CA GLU A 149 -41.81 -11.50 64.32
C GLU A 149 -42.40 -10.45 65.29
N SER A 150 -42.05 -9.17 65.14
CA SER A 150 -42.61 -8.08 65.94
C SER A 150 -44.09 -7.84 65.64
N ARG A 151 -44.50 -8.07 64.39
CA ARG A 151 -45.90 -7.97 63.96
C ARG A 151 -46.73 -9.12 64.56
N MET A 152 -46.17 -10.32 64.61
CA MET A 152 -46.78 -11.49 65.26
C MET A 152 -46.89 -11.31 66.79
N LYS A 153 -45.88 -10.70 67.42
CA LYS A 153 -45.86 -10.46 68.88
C LYS A 153 -46.92 -9.47 69.35
N ASN A 154 -47.35 -8.55 68.49
CA ASN A 154 -48.41 -7.58 68.79
C ASN A 154 -49.84 -8.14 68.57
N ILE A 155 -49.99 -9.29 67.91
CA ILE A 155 -51.30 -9.90 67.62
C ILE A 155 -51.76 -10.80 68.78
N ILE A 156 -50.84 -11.28 69.62
CA ILE A 156 -51.16 -12.17 70.74
C ILE A 156 -50.85 -11.46 72.06
N PRO A 157 -51.87 -11.09 72.87
CA PRO A 157 -51.64 -10.57 74.22
C PRO A 157 -50.88 -11.61 75.05
N ALA A 158 -49.74 -11.22 75.61
CA ALA A 158 -48.81 -12.10 76.32
C ALA A 158 -49.38 -12.78 77.59
N ALA A 159 -50.61 -12.46 77.99
CA ALA A 159 -51.25 -13.00 79.18
C ALA A 159 -51.85 -14.42 78.98
N ASP A 160 -52.13 -14.83 77.73
CA ASP A 160 -52.79 -16.12 77.44
C ASP A 160 -51.94 -17.08 76.59
N SER A 161 -50.69 -16.71 76.29
CA SER A 161 -49.82 -17.48 75.39
C SER A 161 -49.40 -18.83 75.99
N GLU A 162 -49.13 -18.88 77.29
CA GLU A 162 -48.68 -20.10 77.97
C GLU A 162 -49.83 -21.12 78.13
N THR A 163 -51.04 -20.64 78.47
CA THR A 163 -52.26 -21.44 78.56
C THR A 163 -52.71 -21.95 77.20
N MET A 164 -52.59 -21.14 76.15
CA MET A 164 -52.91 -21.55 74.78
C MET A 164 -51.87 -22.52 74.20
N ALA A 165 -50.58 -22.31 74.50
CA ALA A 165 -49.52 -23.26 74.13
C ALA A 165 -49.70 -24.61 74.83
N ARG A 166 -50.09 -24.63 76.12
CA ARG A 166 -50.40 -25.88 76.83
C ARG A 166 -51.60 -26.61 76.23
N LYS A 167 -52.68 -25.90 75.90
CA LYS A 167 -53.85 -26.50 75.23
C LYS A 167 -53.53 -27.04 73.85
N LEU A 168 -52.74 -26.32 73.05
CA LEU A 168 -52.27 -26.81 71.75
C LEU A 168 -51.35 -28.03 71.91
N GLY A 169 -50.49 -28.04 72.92
CA GLY A 169 -49.67 -29.19 73.28
C GLY A 169 -50.52 -30.43 73.62
N GLU A 170 -51.56 -30.27 74.43
CA GLU A 170 -52.50 -31.36 74.76
C GLU A 170 -53.27 -31.86 73.53
N ILE A 171 -53.72 -30.96 72.64
CA ILE A 171 -54.41 -31.34 71.39
C ILE A 171 -53.48 -32.11 70.47
N LEU A 172 -52.22 -31.66 70.33
CA LEU A 172 -51.23 -32.34 69.49
C LEU A 172 -50.86 -33.71 70.06
N GLN A 173 -50.63 -33.83 71.37
CA GLN A 173 -50.30 -35.12 72.00
C GLN A 173 -51.45 -36.13 71.93
N ASN A 174 -52.70 -35.67 71.98
CA ASN A 174 -53.89 -36.50 71.82
C ASN A 174 -54.33 -36.66 70.37
N ALA A 175 -53.61 -36.07 69.41
CA ALA A 175 -53.94 -36.22 68.00
C ALA A 175 -53.68 -37.65 67.55
N LYS A 176 -54.70 -38.26 66.92
CA LYS A 176 -54.66 -39.64 66.44
C LYS A 176 -53.41 -39.95 65.60
N ALA A 177 -52.98 -39.00 64.75
CA ALA A 177 -51.78 -39.14 63.94
C ALA A 177 -50.48 -39.31 64.75
N ILE A 178 -50.38 -38.69 65.93
CA ILE A 178 -49.20 -38.84 66.81
C ILE A 178 -49.26 -40.16 67.57
N GLN A 179 -50.45 -40.61 67.98
CA GLN A 179 -50.64 -41.93 68.59
C GLN A 179 -50.30 -43.06 67.60
N ASP A 180 -50.80 -42.97 66.36
CA ASP A 180 -50.51 -43.94 65.31
C ASP A 180 -49.00 -44.00 65.01
N ALA A 181 -48.32 -42.84 65.01
CA ALA A 181 -46.86 -42.76 64.82
C ALA A 181 -46.08 -43.35 66.01
N GLN A 182 -46.53 -43.13 67.25
CA GLN A 182 -45.92 -43.73 68.44
C GLN A 182 -46.11 -45.24 68.46
N GLU A 183 -47.27 -45.75 68.04
CA GLU A 183 -47.53 -47.20 67.96
C GLU A 183 -46.65 -47.86 66.88
N LEU A 184 -46.47 -47.21 65.73
CA LEU A 184 -45.52 -47.62 64.70
C LEU A 184 -44.07 -47.63 65.20
N LEU A 185 -43.64 -46.59 65.92
CA LEU A 185 -42.30 -46.55 66.51
C LEU A 185 -42.10 -47.65 67.54
N LEU A 186 -43.12 -47.95 68.35
CA LEU A 186 -43.07 -48.98 69.38
C LEU A 186 -43.04 -50.40 68.75
N GLN A 187 -43.75 -50.62 67.64
CA GLN A 187 -43.61 -51.83 66.84
C GLN A 187 -42.24 -51.95 66.18
N ALA A 188 -41.72 -50.87 65.60
CA ALA A 188 -40.38 -50.85 65.00
C ALA A 188 -39.29 -51.14 66.05
N HIS A 189 -39.44 -50.61 67.28
CA HIS A 189 -38.51 -50.87 68.37
C HIS A 189 -38.58 -52.34 68.85
N LYS A 190 -39.79 -52.90 69.00
CA LYS A 190 -39.96 -54.34 69.28
C LYS A 190 -39.32 -55.21 68.20
N HIS A 191 -39.47 -54.83 66.94
CA HIS A 191 -38.89 -55.56 65.82
C HIS A 191 -37.36 -55.44 65.78
N ALA A 192 -36.81 -54.29 66.13
CA ALA A 192 -35.36 -54.10 66.27
C ALA A 192 -34.80 -54.89 67.46
N ASP A 193 -35.48 -54.90 68.61
CA ASP A 193 -35.07 -55.69 69.78
C ASP A 193 -35.11 -57.19 69.53
N GLN A 194 -35.99 -57.68 68.65
CA GLN A 194 -36.03 -59.06 68.18
C GLN A 194 -34.90 -59.40 67.19
N LEU A 195 -34.35 -58.41 66.48
CA LEU A 195 -33.22 -58.57 65.56
C LEU A 195 -31.86 -58.49 66.27
N PHE A 196 -31.78 -57.79 67.41
CA PHE A 196 -30.54 -57.53 68.14
C PHE A 196 -30.41 -58.28 69.48
N LYS A 197 -31.35 -59.16 69.84
CA LYS A 197 -31.16 -60.19 70.87
C LYS A 197 -30.90 -61.54 70.17
N PRO A 198 -29.72 -62.16 70.33
CA PRO A 198 -29.45 -63.49 69.78
C PRO A 198 -30.32 -64.58 70.42
#